data_AF-A0A9E1Y6X7-F1
#
_entry.id   AF-A0A9E1Y6X7-F1
#
_cell.length_a   1.000
_cell.length_b   1.000
_cell.length_c   1.000
_cell.angle_alpha   90.00
_cell.angle_beta   90.00
_cell.angle_gamma   90.00
#
_symmetry.space_group_name_H-M   'P 1'
#
loop_
_entity.id
_entity.type
_entity.pdbx_description
1 polymer ?
#
loop_
_entity_poly.entity_id
_entity_poly.type
_entity_poly.pdbx_seq_one_letter_code
_entity_poly.pdbx_strand_id
1 'polypeptide(L)'
;MKKNNIITLLILTTTCIFLNAQDNSVEKKTEKMLIEGEIVGLACYTSSGLMGSEHKSCAKRCLTRGTPAGILDKDGNLFVIAAPSPGYSAYAAETIRLNGLVIDGRISPDKMEIVNDKKWEEISLVGGSPKSN
;
A
#
# COMPACT_ATOMS: atom_id res chain seq x y z
N MET A 1 46.34 -2.53 47.22
CA MET A 1 46.06 -2.82 45.80
C MET A 1 44.62 -3.30 45.64
N LYS A 2 43.98 -3.04 44.50
CA LYS A 2 42.81 -3.78 43.93
C LYS A 2 41.36 -3.32 44.17
N LYS A 3 41.00 -2.20 44.83
CA LYS A 3 39.57 -1.81 44.91
C LYS A 3 39.11 -0.86 43.79
N ASN A 4 39.91 0.13 43.41
CA ASN A 4 39.48 1.12 42.42
C ASN A 4 39.55 0.62 40.97
N ASN A 5 40.45 -0.32 40.64
CA ASN A 5 40.53 -0.91 39.30
C ASN A 5 39.44 -1.97 39.02
N ILE A 6 38.81 -2.53 40.06
CA ILE A 6 37.68 -3.47 39.90
C ILE A 6 36.40 -2.70 39.56
N ILE A 7 36.21 -1.53 40.15
CA ILE A 7 35.03 -0.69 39.90
C ILE A 7 35.04 -0.13 38.48
N THR A 8 36.20 0.31 37.98
CA THR A 8 36.32 0.82 36.60
C THR A 8 36.15 -0.27 35.55
N LEU A 9 36.59 -1.51 35.83
CA LEU A 9 36.43 -2.64 34.91
C LEU A 9 34.98 -3.13 34.84
N LEU A 10 34.21 -3.03 35.93
CA LEU A 10 32.80 -3.42 35.98
C LEU A 10 31.90 -2.45 35.20
N ILE A 11 32.23 -1.16 35.21
CA ILE A 11 31.47 -0.13 34.48
C ILE A 11 31.72 -0.23 32.97
N LEU A 12 32.96 -0.55 32.57
CA LEU A 12 33.33 -0.67 31.16
C LEU A 12 32.70 -1.90 30.48
N THR A 13 32.48 -3.00 31.20
CA THR A 13 31.82 -4.20 30.66
C THR A 13 30.30 -4.03 30.52
N THR A 14 29.66 -3.27 31.42
CA THR A 14 28.21 -2.98 31.29
C THR A 14 27.88 -2.13 30.06
N THR A 15 28.76 -1.24 29.61
CA THR A 15 28.52 -0.38 28.43
C THR A 15 28.59 -1.15 27.11
N CYS A 16 29.41 -2.21 27.02
CA CYS A 16 29.52 -3.03 25.80
C CYS A 16 28.27 -3.89 25.53
N ILE A 17 27.47 -4.20 26.54
CA ILE A 17 26.25 -5.00 26.39
C ILE A 17 25.13 -4.19 25.71
N PHE A 18 25.11 -2.87 25.88
CA PHE A 18 24.10 -2.00 25.25
C PHE A 18 24.36 -1.69 23.77
N LEU A 19 25.59 -1.85 23.26
CA LEU A 19 25.88 -1.62 21.84
C LEU A 19 25.42 -2.77 20.93
N ASN A 20 25.18 -3.97 21.47
CA ASN A 20 24.83 -5.16 20.68
C ASN A 20 23.32 -5.42 20.56
N ALA A 21 22.46 -4.54 21.10
CA ALA A 21 21.00 -4.75 21.17
C ALA A 21 20.20 -4.03 20.06
N GLN A 22 20.85 -3.46 19.04
CA GLN A 22 20.18 -2.77 17.92
C GLN A 22 20.34 -3.51 16.59
N ASP A 23 20.24 -4.84 16.60
CA ASP A 23 19.87 -5.55 15.38
C ASP A 23 18.45 -6.09 15.53
N ASN A 24 17.50 -5.16 15.62
CA ASN A 24 16.10 -5.44 15.35
C ASN A 24 15.93 -5.49 13.84
N SER A 25 16.54 -6.48 13.18
CA SER A 25 16.03 -6.96 11.90
C SER A 25 14.68 -7.61 12.18
N VAL A 26 13.66 -6.76 12.35
CA VAL A 26 12.27 -7.17 12.21
C VAL A 26 12.19 -7.73 10.80
N GLU A 27 12.20 -9.06 10.66
CA GLU A 27 11.60 -9.70 9.51
C GLU A 27 10.16 -9.19 9.48
N LYS A 28 9.93 -8.11 8.73
CA LYS A 28 8.60 -7.56 8.49
C LYS A 28 7.88 -8.67 7.76
N LYS A 29 7.12 -9.48 8.51
CA LYS A 29 6.23 -10.48 7.96
C LYS A 29 5.38 -9.76 6.92
N THR A 30 5.66 -10.07 5.66
CA THR A 30 5.03 -9.53 4.46
C THR A 30 3.56 -9.95 4.49
N GLU A 31 2.76 -9.24 5.27
CA GLU A 31 1.34 -9.53 5.46
C GLU A 31 0.56 -8.90 4.31
N LYS A 32 -0.24 -9.74 3.65
CA LYS A 32 -1.17 -9.27 2.64
C LYS A 32 -2.36 -8.62 3.33
N MET A 33 -2.81 -7.49 2.77
CA MET A 33 -3.97 -6.78 3.27
C MET A 33 -5.09 -6.83 2.23
N LEU A 34 -6.34 -6.90 2.70
CA LEU A 34 -7.52 -6.67 1.89
C LEU A 34 -7.94 -5.21 2.07
N ILE A 35 -7.92 -4.44 0.98
CA ILE A 35 -8.31 -3.03 0.95
C ILE A 35 -9.59 -2.91 0.15
N GLU A 36 -10.64 -2.38 0.76
CA GLU A 36 -11.88 -2.02 0.09
C GLU A 36 -11.94 -0.50 -0.05
N GLY A 37 -12.15 0.00 -1.26
CA GLY A 37 -12.10 1.44 -1.50
C GLY A 37 -12.37 1.84 -2.95
N GLU A 38 -12.45 3.15 -3.16
CA GLU A 38 -12.68 3.76 -4.46
C GLU A 38 -11.38 3.82 -5.27
N ILE A 39 -11.42 3.45 -6.56
CA ILE A 39 -10.32 3.73 -7.48
C ILE A 39 -10.29 5.21 -7.85
N VAL A 40 -9.20 5.88 -7.52
CA VAL A 40 -8.97 7.30 -7.81
C VAL A 40 -7.83 7.49 -8.80
N GLY A 41 -7.90 8.58 -9.56
CA GLY A 41 -6.74 9.10 -10.28
C GLY A 41 -5.76 9.72 -9.28
N LEU A 42 -4.60 9.10 -9.06
CA LEU A 42 -3.73 9.45 -7.93
C LEU A 42 -3.31 10.93 -7.96
N ALA A 43 -3.00 11.46 -9.14
CA ALA A 43 -2.58 12.86 -9.31
C ALA A 43 -3.68 13.85 -8.89
N CYS A 44 -4.91 13.66 -9.36
CA CYS A 44 -6.03 14.56 -9.11
C CYS A 44 -6.52 14.48 -7.65
N TYR A 45 -6.53 13.28 -7.08
CA TYR A 45 -6.85 13.10 -5.68
C TYR A 45 -5.80 13.77 -4.78
N THR A 46 -4.52 13.54 -5.05
CA THR A 46 -3.43 14.11 -4.25
C THR A 46 -3.38 15.64 -4.35
N SER A 47 -3.62 16.21 -5.53
CA SER A 47 -3.54 17.65 -5.75
C SER A 47 -4.75 18.42 -5.25
N SER A 48 -5.94 17.80 -5.25
CA SER A 48 -7.20 18.54 -5.17
C SER A 48 -8.34 17.76 -4.50
N GLY A 49 -8.08 16.56 -3.97
CA GLY A 49 -9.07 15.72 -3.29
C GLY A 49 -10.18 15.20 -4.23
N LEU A 50 -9.98 15.23 -5.54
CA LEU A 50 -11.01 14.87 -6.51
C LEU A 50 -11.22 13.35 -6.55
N MET A 51 -12.47 12.93 -6.34
CA MET A 51 -12.93 11.54 -6.30
C MET A 51 -14.42 11.46 -6.68
N GLY A 52 -15.00 10.26 -6.71
CA GLY A 52 -16.41 10.01 -6.89
C GLY A 52 -16.90 10.13 -8.35
N SER A 53 -18.21 9.96 -8.52
CA SER A 53 -18.87 9.91 -9.83
C SER A 53 -18.57 11.14 -10.71
N GLU A 54 -18.54 12.33 -10.10
CA GLU A 54 -18.27 13.59 -10.79
C GLU A 54 -16.86 13.64 -11.41
N HIS A 55 -15.91 12.89 -10.85
CA HIS A 55 -14.53 12.85 -11.33
C HIS A 55 -14.18 11.60 -12.16
N LYS A 56 -15.14 10.68 -12.32
CA LYS A 56 -14.95 9.40 -13.02
C LYS A 56 -14.36 9.54 -14.42
N SER A 57 -14.88 10.46 -15.22
CA SER A 57 -14.46 10.64 -16.63
C SER A 57 -13.02 11.14 -16.75
N CYS A 58 -12.62 12.05 -15.85
CA CYS A 58 -11.26 12.58 -15.78
C CYS A 58 -10.29 11.50 -15.32
N ALA A 59 -10.61 10.82 -14.22
CA ALA A 59 -9.83 9.72 -13.68
C ALA A 59 -9.63 8.62 -14.75
N LYS A 60 -10.71 8.15 -15.40
CA LYS A 60 -10.63 7.17 -16.49
C LYS A 60 -9.62 7.58 -17.56
N ARG A 61 -9.71 8.81 -18.06
CA ARG A 61 -8.81 9.32 -19.11
C ARG A 61 -7.34 9.31 -18.65
N CYS A 62 -7.06 9.73 -17.42
CA CYS A 62 -5.71 9.74 -16.86
C CYS A 62 -5.16 8.32 -16.69
N LEU A 63 -5.96 7.42 -16.12
CA LEU A 63 -5.57 6.02 -15.91
C LEU A 63 -5.27 5.31 -17.24
N THR A 64 -6.13 5.50 -18.26
CA THR A 64 -5.91 4.97 -19.63
C THR A 64 -4.58 5.45 -20.22
N ARG A 65 -4.14 6.67 -19.88
CA ARG A 65 -2.86 7.25 -20.34
C ARG A 65 -1.64 6.83 -19.51
N GLY A 66 -1.81 5.99 -18.49
CA GLY A 66 -0.71 5.52 -17.66
C GLY A 66 -0.45 6.35 -16.39
N THR A 67 -1.30 7.32 -16.06
CA THR A 67 -1.18 8.03 -14.77
C THR A 67 -1.50 7.05 -13.63
N PRO A 68 -0.71 7.02 -12.53
CA PRO A 68 -0.91 6.06 -11.45
C PRO A 68 -2.34 6.06 -10.89
N ALA A 69 -2.83 4.85 -10.59
CA ALA A 69 -4.07 4.65 -9.85
C ALA A 69 -3.80 4.62 -8.35
N GLY A 70 -4.77 5.09 -7.58
CA GLY A 70 -4.84 4.88 -6.13
C GLY A 70 -6.11 4.12 -5.76
N ILE A 71 -6.12 3.51 -4.58
CA ILE A 71 -7.33 3.06 -3.90
C ILE A 71 -7.49 3.87 -2.61
N LEU A 72 -8.64 4.51 -2.46
CA LEU A 72 -9.00 5.30 -1.28
C LEU A 72 -10.02 4.52 -0.45
N ASP A 73 -9.64 4.10 0.76
CA ASP A 73 -10.56 3.39 1.64
C ASP A 73 -11.56 4.33 2.33
N LYS A 74 -12.55 3.73 3.00
CA LYS A 74 -13.59 4.46 3.74
C LYS A 74 -13.07 5.32 4.89
N ASP A 75 -11.86 5.02 5.38
CA ASP A 75 -11.22 5.70 6.50
C ASP A 75 -10.33 6.85 6.00
N GLY A 76 -10.26 7.06 4.68
CA GLY A 76 -9.50 8.13 4.04
C GLY A 76 -8.04 7.76 3.79
N ASN A 77 -7.64 6.50 3.98
CA ASN A 77 -6.29 6.06 3.66
C ASN A 77 -6.16 5.86 2.15
N LEU A 78 -5.13 6.49 1.57
CA LEU A 78 -4.81 6.38 0.17
C LEU A 78 -3.65 5.40 -0.02
N PHE A 79 -3.85 4.40 -0.86
CA PHE A 79 -2.80 3.47 -1.27
C PHE A 79 -2.49 3.63 -2.76
N VAL A 80 -1.20 3.67 -3.08
CA VAL A 80 -0.73 3.64 -4.48
C VAL A 80 -0.83 2.21 -5.00
N ILE A 81 -1.48 2.03 -6.13
CA ILE A 81 -1.55 0.72 -6.78
C ILE A 81 -0.29 0.52 -7.62
N ALA A 82 0.57 -0.39 -7.18
CA ALA A 82 1.83 -0.74 -7.85
C ALA A 82 1.59 -1.72 -9.02
N ALA A 83 0.78 -1.32 -9.99
CA ALA A 83 0.47 -2.09 -11.19
C ALA A 83 0.12 -1.15 -12.38
N PRO A 84 0.14 -1.62 -13.64
CA PRO A 84 -0.22 -0.81 -14.80
C PRO A 84 -1.61 -0.17 -14.66
N SER A 85 -1.68 1.17 -14.59
CA SER A 85 -2.94 1.89 -14.41
C SER A 85 -3.98 1.73 -15.53
N PRO A 86 -3.64 1.45 -16.81
CA PRO A 86 -4.67 1.34 -17.85
C PRO A 86 -5.73 0.27 -17.57
N GLY A 87 -5.38 -0.84 -16.92
CA GLY A 87 -6.35 -1.87 -16.54
C GLY A 87 -7.35 -1.43 -15.48
N TYR A 88 -7.02 -0.40 -14.69
CA TYR A 88 -7.94 0.19 -13.71
C TYR A 88 -8.88 1.24 -14.29
N SER A 89 -8.65 1.68 -15.54
CA SER A 89 -9.41 2.79 -16.13
C SER A 89 -10.92 2.51 -16.28
N ALA A 90 -11.31 1.24 -16.49
CA ALA A 90 -12.72 0.83 -16.53
C ALA A 90 -13.42 0.93 -15.18
N TYR A 91 -12.65 0.92 -14.08
CA TYR A 91 -13.11 0.92 -12.70
C TYR A 91 -12.92 2.27 -12.01
N ALA A 92 -12.59 3.33 -12.76
CA ALA A 92 -12.43 4.66 -12.19
C ALA A 92 -13.69 5.10 -11.42
N ALA A 93 -13.49 5.63 -10.22
CA ALA A 93 -14.52 6.01 -9.25
C ALA A 93 -15.44 4.86 -8.80
N GLU A 94 -15.09 3.60 -9.07
CA GLU A 94 -15.81 2.44 -8.56
C GLU A 94 -15.18 1.97 -7.24
N THR A 95 -16.02 1.45 -6.35
CA THR A 95 -15.57 0.75 -5.16
C THR A 95 -15.21 -0.70 -5.50
N ILE A 96 -13.99 -1.10 -5.16
CA ILE A 96 -13.45 -2.43 -5.40
C ILE A 96 -12.80 -2.99 -4.14
N ARG A 97 -12.44 -4.27 -4.17
CA ARG A 97 -11.53 -4.88 -3.20
C ARG A 97 -10.22 -5.28 -3.88
N LEU A 98 -9.11 -4.94 -3.25
CA LEU A 98 -7.78 -5.42 -3.62
C LEU A 98 -7.19 -6.20 -2.47
N ASN A 99 -6.81 -7.45 -2.73
CA ASN A 99 -5.88 -8.17 -1.87
C ASN A 99 -4.47 -8.00 -2.44
N GLY A 100 -3.48 -7.86 -1.56
CA GLY A 100 -2.10 -7.79 -1.99
C GLY A 100 -1.13 -7.43 -0.89
N LEU A 101 0.15 -7.44 -1.23
CA LEU A 101 1.21 -6.98 -0.33
C LEU A 101 1.19 -5.46 -0.23
N VAL A 102 1.14 -4.94 1.00
CA VAL A 102 1.25 -3.51 1.28
C VAL A 102 2.61 -3.17 1.88
N ILE A 103 3.34 -2.25 1.24
CA ILE A 103 4.61 -1.70 1.74
C ILE A 103 4.54 -0.18 1.66
N ASP A 104 4.50 0.47 2.82
CA ASP A 104 4.56 1.92 2.98
C ASP A 104 3.54 2.66 2.09
N GLY A 105 2.27 2.26 2.20
CA GLY A 105 1.16 2.86 1.44
C GLY A 105 1.11 2.45 -0.04
N ARG A 106 1.90 1.45 -0.47
CA ARG A 106 1.85 0.91 -1.83
C ARG A 106 1.32 -0.51 -1.78
N ILE A 107 0.28 -0.81 -2.56
CA ILE A 107 -0.25 -2.16 -2.70
C ILE A 107 0.24 -2.77 -4.01
N SER A 108 0.82 -3.98 -3.94
CA SER A 108 1.05 -4.87 -5.07
C SER A 108 -0.08 -5.89 -5.14
N PRO A 109 -1.10 -5.70 -6.00
CA PRO A 109 -2.30 -6.53 -5.98
C PRO A 109 -2.03 -7.92 -6.56
N ASP A 110 -2.58 -8.94 -5.92
CA ASP A 110 -2.62 -10.31 -6.44
C ASP A 110 -4.04 -10.80 -6.73
N LYS A 111 -5.04 -10.17 -6.11
CA LYS A 111 -6.46 -10.42 -6.35
C LYS A 111 -7.26 -9.12 -6.33
N MET A 112 -8.23 -9.02 -7.24
CA MET A 112 -9.20 -7.93 -7.30
C MET A 112 -10.62 -8.50 -7.30
N GLU A 113 -11.53 -7.85 -6.58
CA GLU A 113 -12.95 -8.17 -6.61
C GLU A 113 -13.78 -6.91 -6.85
N ILE A 114 -14.87 -7.04 -7.59
CA ILE A 114 -15.85 -5.98 -7.83
C ILE A 114 -17.23 -6.44 -7.35
N VAL A 115 -18.13 -5.50 -7.07
CA VAL A 115 -19.52 -5.83 -6.77
C VAL A 115 -20.30 -5.98 -8.07
N ASN A 116 -20.87 -7.16 -8.30
CA ASN A 116 -21.82 -7.43 -9.36
C ASN A 116 -23.06 -8.14 -8.76
N ASP A 117 -24.26 -7.64 -9.03
CA ASP A 117 -25.52 -8.16 -8.45
C ASP A 117 -25.47 -8.42 -6.93
N LYS A 118 -24.86 -7.47 -6.19
CA LYS A 118 -24.67 -7.53 -4.72
C LYS A 118 -23.72 -8.65 -4.23
N LYS A 119 -22.94 -9.25 -5.13
CA LYS A 119 -21.93 -10.27 -4.82
C LYS A 119 -20.55 -9.78 -5.24
N TRP A 120 -19.53 -10.19 -4.49
CA TRP A 120 -18.14 -9.95 -4.86
C TRP A 120 -17.72 -10.97 -5.90
N GLU A 121 -17.28 -10.49 -7.05
CA GLU A 121 -16.79 -11.30 -8.16
C GLU A 121 -15.32 -10.99 -8.42
N GLU A 122 -14.52 -12.04 -8.54
CA GLU A 122 -13.08 -11.93 -8.77
C GLU A 122 -12.76 -11.57 -10.22
N ILE A 123 -11.86 -10.62 -10.40
CA ILE A 123 -11.34 -10.20 -11.70
C ILE A 123 -9.90 -10.71 -11.85
N SER A 124 -9.64 -11.40 -12.96
CA SER A 124 -8.30 -11.90 -13.27
C SER A 124 -7.31 -10.75 -13.51
N LEU A 125 -6.16 -10.83 -12.83
CA LEU A 125 -5.07 -9.87 -12.94
C LEU A 125 -3.91 -10.45 -13.77
N VAL A 126 -3.26 -9.59 -14.55
CA VAL A 126 -2.00 -9.87 -15.26
C VAL A 126 -1.01 -8.78 -14.85
N GLY A 127 0.08 -9.17 -14.18
CA GLY A 127 1.04 -8.20 -13.62
C GLY A 127 0.41 -7.26 -12.58
N GLY A 128 -0.55 -7.78 -11.80
CA GLY A 128 -1.27 -7.02 -10.77
C GLY A 128 -2.34 -6.07 -11.30
N SER A 129 -2.59 -6.03 -12.62
CA SER A 129 -3.61 -5.17 -13.24
C SER A 129 -4.70 -6.01 -13.93
N PRO A 130 -5.97 -5.58 -13.92
CA PRO A 130 -6.99 -6.16 -14.78
C PRO A 130 -6.57 -6.04 -16.25
N LYS A 131 -7.09 -6.95 -17.10
CA LYS A 131 -6.91 -6.80 -18.54
C LYS A 131 -7.60 -5.51 -18.99
N SER A 132 -6.85 -4.64 -19.66
CA SER A 132 -7.45 -3.50 -20.36
C SER A 132 -8.17 -4.03 -21.60
N ASN A 133 -9.47 -3.73 -21.71
CA ASN A 133 -10.24 -3.97 -22.93
C ASN A 133 -9.81 -3.02 -24.05
#